data_AF-A0A3N0V5X5-F1
#
_entry.id   AF-A0A3N0V5X5-F1
#
_cell.length_a   1.000
_cell.length_b   1.000
_cell.length_c   1.000
_cell.angle_alpha   90.00
_cell.angle_beta   90.00
_cell.angle_gamma   90.00
#
_symmetry.space_group_name_H-M   'P 1'
#
loop_
_entity.id
_entity.type
_entity.pdbx_description
1 polymer ?
#
loop_
_entity_poly.entity_id
_entity_poly.type
_entity_poly.pdbx_seq_one_letter_code
_entity_poly.pdbx_strand_id
1 'polypeptide(L)'
;MAAQSLATVPARRDYKPEVKPASLSALPFVFRPKRGFKNASNWRVPPTDDYGLACEIGREYAAHFVQFMKDNPYYVGSNTLGAIVSAIDFKDESGAKGYWVGFFSHLERLIYATA
;
A
#
# COMPACT_ATOMS: atom_id res chain seq x y z
N MET A 1 18.82 13.07 -11.75
CA MET A 1 17.96 13.18 -10.55
C MET A 1 16.53 12.85 -10.98
N ALA A 2 15.91 11.81 -10.42
CA ALA A 2 14.50 11.52 -10.70
C ALA A 2 13.63 12.47 -9.86
N ALA A 3 12.67 13.14 -10.48
CA ALA A 3 11.71 13.98 -9.77
C ALA A 3 11.01 13.13 -8.70
N GLN A 4 11.15 13.53 -7.43
CA GLN A 4 10.40 12.91 -6.35
C GLN A 4 8.94 13.34 -6.51
N SER A 5 8.05 12.38 -6.67
CA SER A 5 6.60 12.61 -6.64
C SER A 5 6.25 13.17 -5.26
N LEU A 6 5.54 14.30 -5.21
CA LEU A 6 4.98 14.83 -3.97
C LEU A 6 3.91 13.86 -3.43
N ALA A 7 3.83 13.75 -2.11
CA ALA A 7 2.83 12.95 -1.43
C ALA A 7 1.43 13.52 -1.70
N THR A 8 0.53 12.71 -2.26
CA THR A 8 -0.87 13.07 -2.48
C THR A 8 -1.74 11.87 -2.13
N VAL A 9 -2.95 12.14 -1.64
CA VAL A 9 -3.93 11.10 -1.33
C VAL A 9 -4.37 10.43 -2.63
N PRO A 10 -4.13 9.12 -2.80
CA PRO A 10 -4.60 8.42 -3.99
C PRO A 10 -6.13 8.43 -4.00
N ALA A 11 -6.72 8.65 -5.17
CA ALA A 11 -8.17 8.54 -5.32
C ALA A 11 -8.62 7.09 -5.04
N ARG A 12 -9.66 6.93 -4.20
CA ARG A 12 -10.29 5.63 -3.97
C ARG A 12 -10.72 5.03 -5.31
N ARG A 13 -10.22 3.84 -5.59
CA ARG A 13 -10.58 3.08 -6.79
C ARG A 13 -11.69 2.09 -6.47
N ASP A 14 -12.73 2.12 -7.29
CA ASP A 14 -13.61 0.98 -7.52
C ASP A 14 -12.86 0.01 -8.43
N TYR A 15 -12.02 -0.86 -7.86
CA TYR A 15 -11.29 -1.86 -8.63
C TYR A 15 -12.28 -2.82 -9.29
N LYS A 16 -12.70 -2.53 -10.52
CA LYS A 16 -13.24 -3.51 -11.46
C LYS A 16 -12.07 -3.93 -12.34
N PRO A 17 -11.40 -5.07 -12.09
CA PRO A 17 -10.30 -5.49 -12.94
C PRO A 17 -10.85 -5.82 -14.33
N GLU A 18 -10.42 -5.10 -15.38
CA GLU A 18 -10.71 -5.48 -16.77
C GLU A 18 -10.04 -6.82 -17.12
N VAL A 19 -8.98 -7.20 -16.40
CA VAL A 19 -8.28 -8.48 -16.50
C VAL A 19 -8.09 -9.07 -15.10
N LYS A 20 -8.59 -10.30 -14.87
CA LYS A 20 -8.39 -11.04 -13.63
C LYS A 20 -7.37 -12.17 -13.83
N PRO A 21 -6.45 -12.40 -12.87
CA PRO A 21 -6.27 -11.65 -11.62
C PRO A 21 -5.50 -10.34 -11.84
N ALA A 22 -5.84 -9.31 -11.08
CA ALA A 22 -5.09 -8.06 -11.06
C ALA A 22 -3.69 -8.32 -10.46
N SER A 23 -2.66 -7.74 -11.08
CA SER A 23 -1.31 -7.75 -10.53
C SER A 23 -1.24 -6.94 -9.23
N LEU A 24 -0.42 -7.36 -8.26
CA LEU A 24 -0.09 -6.56 -7.07
C LEU A 24 0.41 -5.15 -7.42
N SER A 25 0.97 -4.97 -8.62
CA SER A 25 1.40 -3.67 -9.15
C SER A 25 0.25 -2.67 -9.35
N ALA A 26 -1.01 -3.10 -9.21
CA ALA A 26 -2.19 -2.24 -9.21
C ALA A 26 -2.40 -1.49 -7.88
N LEU A 27 -1.69 -1.88 -6.82
CA LEU A 27 -1.67 -1.17 -5.55
C LEU A 27 -0.76 0.06 -5.66
N PRO A 28 -1.19 1.23 -5.15
CA PRO A 28 -0.47 2.50 -5.37
C PRO A 28 0.88 2.59 -4.66
N PHE A 29 1.15 1.71 -3.71
CA PHE A 29 2.40 1.63 -2.95
C PHE A 29 3.29 0.43 -3.38
N VAL A 30 2.88 -0.31 -4.41
CA VAL A 30 3.69 -1.41 -4.97
C VAL A 30 4.43 -0.91 -6.19
N PHE A 31 5.75 -1.05 -6.18
CA PHE A 31 6.59 -0.67 -7.30
C PHE A 31 7.17 -1.91 -7.98
N ARG A 32 6.96 -1.99 -9.29
CA ARG A 32 7.63 -2.93 -10.19
C ARG A 32 8.38 -2.15 -11.27
N PRO A 33 9.69 -2.35 -11.44
CA PRO A 33 10.44 -1.75 -12.54
C PRO A 33 10.05 -2.40 -13.88
N LYS A 34 10.20 -1.67 -14.98
CA LYS A 34 9.88 -2.15 -16.35
C LYS A 34 10.77 -3.32 -16.81
N ARG A 35 11.96 -3.48 -16.24
CA ARG A 35 12.93 -4.52 -16.62
C ARG A 35 13.56 -5.13 -15.38
N GLY A 36 13.44 -6.46 -15.25
CA GLY A 36 13.98 -7.23 -14.11
C GLY A 36 13.26 -6.94 -12.79
N PHE A 37 13.87 -7.35 -11.68
CA PHE A 37 13.33 -7.17 -10.32
C PHE A 37 14.17 -6.26 -9.43
N LYS A 38 15.29 -5.74 -9.95
CA LYS A 38 16.17 -4.84 -9.21
C LYS A 38 15.39 -3.57 -8.83
N ASN A 39 15.31 -3.28 -7.54
CA ASN A 39 14.55 -2.17 -6.94
C ASN A 39 13.02 -2.36 -6.92
N ALA A 40 12.48 -3.54 -7.19
CA ALA A 40 11.07 -3.81 -6.91
C ALA A 40 10.81 -3.69 -5.40
N SER A 41 9.64 -3.17 -5.03
CA SER A 41 9.22 -3.11 -3.62
C SER A 41 7.71 -3.33 -3.51
N ASN A 42 7.29 -4.04 -2.47
CA ASN A 42 5.88 -4.14 -2.08
C ASN A 42 5.44 -2.97 -1.20
N TRP A 43 6.37 -2.10 -0.83
CA TRP A 43 6.15 -0.90 -0.05
C TRP A 43 7.11 0.20 -0.54
N ARG A 44 6.62 1.02 -1.46
CA ARG A 44 7.33 2.21 -1.95
C ARG A 44 6.43 3.41 -1.77
N VAL A 45 6.75 4.20 -0.76
CA VAL A 45 6.00 5.40 -0.39
C VAL A 45 6.83 6.66 -0.70
N PRO A 46 6.20 7.78 -1.05
CA PRO A 46 6.92 9.04 -1.22
C PRO A 46 7.52 9.53 0.11
N PRO A 47 8.75 10.10 0.13
CA PRO A 47 9.28 10.74 1.32
C PRO A 47 8.39 11.92 1.72
N THR A 48 8.23 12.15 3.02
CA THR A 48 7.45 13.27 3.57
C THR A 48 7.80 13.49 5.04
N ASP A 49 7.77 14.75 5.47
CA ASP A 49 7.84 15.12 6.90
C ASP A 49 6.44 15.35 7.50
N ASP A 50 5.39 15.36 6.67
CA ASP A 50 4.01 15.46 7.13
C ASP A 50 3.46 14.09 7.53
N TYR A 51 3.56 13.80 8.83
CA TYR A 51 3.03 12.59 9.44
C TYR A 51 1.51 12.46 9.32
N GLY A 52 0.77 13.56 9.42
CA GLY A 52 -0.70 13.55 9.38
C GLY A 52 -1.20 13.15 7.99
N LEU A 53 -0.65 13.77 6.95
CA LEU A 53 -0.90 13.41 5.56
C LEU A 53 -0.46 11.97 5.26
N ALA A 54 0.71 11.55 5.75
CA ALA A 54 1.16 10.17 5.58
C ALA A 54 0.17 9.17 6.21
N CYS A 55 -0.38 9.48 7.39
CA CYS A 55 -1.43 8.67 8.01
C CYS A 55 -2.70 8.60 7.16
N GLU A 56 -3.14 9.72 6.59
CA GLU A 56 -4.29 9.76 5.67
C GLU A 56 -4.07 8.88 4.44
N ILE A 57 -2.93 9.03 3.78
CA ILE A 57 -2.56 8.22 2.62
C ILE A 57 -2.45 6.73 3.00
N GLY A 58 -1.88 6.42 4.17
CA GLY A 58 -1.78 5.07 4.69
C GLY A 58 -3.15 4.40 4.86
N ARG A 59 -4.15 5.13 5.36
CA ARG A 59 -5.54 4.62 5.45
C ARG A 59 -6.11 4.29 4.08
N GLU A 60 -5.87 5.15 3.08
CA GLU A 60 -6.32 4.87 1.72
C GLU A 60 -5.58 3.67 1.12
N TYR A 61 -4.27 3.53 1.35
CA TYR A 61 -3.51 2.34 0.94
C TYR A 61 -4.11 1.04 1.52
N ALA A 62 -4.55 1.06 2.78
CA ALA A 62 -5.23 -0.09 3.37
C ALA A 62 -6.59 -0.37 2.71
N ALA A 63 -7.38 0.65 2.40
CA ALA A 63 -8.62 0.50 1.65
C ALA A 63 -8.37 -0.11 0.25
N HIS A 64 -7.35 0.36 -0.46
CA HIS A 64 -6.92 -0.21 -1.75
C HIS A 64 -6.48 -1.68 -1.61
N PHE A 65 -5.74 -2.02 -0.56
CA PHE A 65 -5.33 -3.40 -0.29
C PHE A 65 -6.51 -4.31 0.01
N VAL A 66 -7.44 -3.90 0.87
CA VAL A 66 -8.64 -4.69 1.19
C VAL A 66 -9.49 -4.91 -0.05
N GLN A 67 -9.69 -3.87 -0.87
CA GLN A 67 -10.43 -4.01 -2.11
C GLN A 67 -9.71 -4.97 -3.08
N PHE A 68 -8.39 -4.87 -3.23
CA PHE A 68 -7.60 -5.82 -4.01
C PHE A 68 -7.80 -7.28 -3.55
N MET A 69 -7.83 -7.54 -2.24
CA MET A 69 -8.05 -8.89 -1.71
C MET A 69 -9.46 -9.40 -2.04
N LYS A 70 -10.49 -8.54 -1.95
CA LYS A 70 -11.87 -8.89 -2.36
C LYS A 70 -11.96 -9.27 -3.83
N ASP A 71 -11.24 -8.55 -4.69
CA ASP A 71 -11.29 -8.78 -6.13
C ASP A 71 -10.42 -9.96 -6.59
N ASN A 72 -9.47 -10.40 -5.76
CA ASN A 72 -8.50 -11.44 -6.07
C ASN A 72 -8.37 -12.47 -4.94
N PRO A 73 -9.41 -13.28 -4.68
CA PRO A 73 -9.46 -14.19 -3.53
C PRO A 73 -8.37 -15.27 -3.53
N TYR A 74 -7.74 -15.55 -4.69
CA TYR A 74 -6.59 -16.46 -4.78
C TYR A 74 -5.38 -16.01 -3.93
N TYR A 75 -5.22 -14.71 -3.66
CA TYR A 75 -4.16 -14.20 -2.79
C TYR A 75 -4.50 -14.29 -1.29
N VAL A 76 -5.74 -14.66 -0.94
CA VAL A 76 -6.12 -14.83 0.46
C VAL A 76 -5.41 -16.08 1.00
N GLY A 77 -4.69 -15.92 2.12
CA GLY A 77 -3.87 -16.98 2.70
C GLY A 77 -2.45 -17.10 2.13
N SER A 78 -2.10 -16.39 1.05
CA SER A 78 -0.77 -16.46 0.43
C SER A 78 0.31 -15.60 1.12
N ASN A 79 0.04 -15.10 2.34
CA ASN A 79 0.91 -14.20 3.08
C ASN A 79 1.27 -12.87 2.37
N THR A 80 0.39 -12.36 1.50
CA THR A 80 0.61 -11.08 0.78
C THR A 80 0.85 -9.91 1.73
N LEU A 81 0.13 -9.84 2.86
CA LEU A 81 0.34 -8.82 3.88
C LEU A 81 1.76 -8.91 4.48
N GLY A 82 2.24 -10.13 4.78
CA GLY A 82 3.61 -10.33 5.26
C GLY A 82 4.67 -9.88 4.25
N ALA A 83 4.42 -10.07 2.95
CA ALA A 83 5.30 -9.59 1.89
C ALA A 83 5.31 -8.06 1.73
N ILE A 84 4.26 -7.36 2.16
CA ILE A 84 4.22 -5.90 2.26
C ILE A 84 5.00 -5.46 3.49
N VAL A 85 4.71 -6.06 4.65
CA VAL A 85 5.36 -5.77 5.94
C VAL A 85 6.88 -5.92 5.85
N SER A 86 7.37 -6.97 5.17
CA SER A 86 8.82 -7.19 5.01
C SER A 86 9.54 -6.11 4.20
N ALA A 87 8.80 -5.28 3.46
CA ALA A 87 9.33 -4.16 2.69
C ALA A 87 9.22 -2.81 3.43
N ILE A 88 8.57 -2.76 4.60
CA ILE A 88 8.44 -1.55 5.41
C ILE A 88 9.73 -1.30 6.19
N ASP A 89 10.23 -0.07 6.15
CA ASP A 89 11.26 0.38 7.09
C ASP A 89 10.61 0.84 8.39
N PHE A 90 10.60 -0.04 9.40
CA PHE A 90 10.07 0.26 10.73
C PHE A 90 10.97 1.18 11.56
N LYS A 91 12.17 1.51 11.07
CA LYS A 91 13.10 2.43 11.74
C LYS A 91 13.04 3.84 11.17
N ASP A 92 12.14 4.09 10.21
CA ASP A 92 11.94 5.43 9.65
C ASP A 92 11.44 6.39 10.74
N GLU A 93 12.22 7.43 11.01
CA GLU A 93 11.90 8.46 12.01
C GLU A 93 11.18 9.67 11.41
N SER A 94 11.14 9.77 10.07
CA SER A 94 10.49 10.87 9.34
C SER A 94 8.96 10.83 9.44
N GLY A 95 8.29 11.83 8.85
CA GLY A 95 6.84 11.83 8.70
C GLY A 95 6.31 10.62 7.92
N ALA A 96 7.11 10.02 7.03
CA ALA A 96 6.72 8.89 6.20
C ALA A 96 6.37 7.63 7.01
N LYS A 97 6.81 7.49 8.27
CA LYS A 97 6.31 6.41 9.15
C LYS A 97 4.79 6.43 9.30
N GLY A 98 4.15 7.60 9.12
CA GLY A 98 2.70 7.73 9.13
C GLY A 98 1.98 6.84 8.11
N TYR A 99 2.61 6.51 6.96
CA TYR A 99 1.98 5.62 5.97
C TYR A 99 1.65 4.24 6.55
N TRP A 100 2.60 3.61 7.25
CA TRP A 100 2.36 2.29 7.81
C TRP A 100 1.47 2.36 9.05
N VAL A 101 1.60 3.42 9.86
CA VAL A 101 0.69 3.64 11.01
C VAL A 101 -0.76 3.74 10.53
N GLY A 102 -1.04 4.63 9.57
CA GLY A 102 -2.37 4.79 9.00
C GLY A 102 -2.90 3.52 8.33
N PHE A 103 -2.02 2.78 7.65
CA PHE A 103 -2.36 1.50 7.01
C PHE A 103 -2.84 0.47 8.02
N PHE A 104 -2.05 0.17 9.06
CA PHE A 104 -2.43 -0.83 10.05
C PHE A 104 -3.61 -0.39 10.90
N SER A 105 -3.68 0.89 11.32
CA SER A 105 -4.84 1.39 12.07
C SER A 105 -6.14 1.29 11.29
N HIS A 106 -6.11 1.41 9.95
CA HIS A 106 -7.31 1.19 9.14
C HIS A 106 -7.66 -0.30 9.01
N LEU A 107 -6.66 -1.17 8.85
CA LEU A 107 -6.90 -2.62 8.87
C LEU A 107 -7.51 -3.09 10.18
N GLU A 108 -7.03 -2.61 11.33
CA GLU A 108 -7.60 -2.90 12.65
C GLU A 108 -9.09 -2.54 12.72
N ARG A 109 -9.48 -1.36 12.22
CA ARG A 109 -10.88 -0.94 12.16
C ARG A 109 -11.72 -1.85 11.28
N LEU A 110 -11.20 -2.26 10.13
CA LEU A 110 -11.90 -3.15 9.21
C LEU A 110 -12.06 -4.55 9.81
N ILE A 111 -11.01 -5.08 10.46
CA ILE A 111 -11.05 -6.36 11.16
C ILE A 111 -12.13 -6.32 12.25
N TYR A 112 -12.12 -5.28 13.10
CA TYR A 112 -13.14 -5.09 14.13
C TYR A 112 -14.57 -5.01 13.57
N ALA A 113 -14.76 -4.30 12.44
CA ALA A 113 -16.08 -4.15 11.84
C ALA A 113 -16.62 -5.42 11.17
N THR A 114 -15.75 -6.38 10.85
CA THR A 114 -16.13 -7.66 10.23
C THR A 114 -16.20 -8.84 11.21
N ALA A 115 -15.75 -8.63 12.46
CA ALA A 115 -15.81 -9.60 13.54
C ALA A 115 -17.17 -9.55 14.26
#